data_AF-A0A1B7NL31-F1
#
_entry.id   AF-A0A1B7NL31-F1
#
_cell.length_a   1.000
_cell.length_b   1.000
_cell.length_c   1.000
_cell.angle_alpha   90.00
_cell.angle_beta   90.00
_cell.angle_gamma   90.00
#
_symmetry.space_group_name_H-M   'P 1'
#
loop_
_entity.id
_entity.type
_entity.pdbx_description
1 polymer ?
#
loop_
_entity_poly.entity_id
_entity_poly.type
_entity_poly.pdbx_seq_one_letter_code
_entity_poly.pdbx_strand_id
1 'polypeptide(L)'
;MSSKQHVSEFESQPRLLQFTGDEIEKIDKYHGLKLSCKDLPSVLFSAKTKNGIRVGSSDWHTFIRAQGARDAVEQDGESLEVLVRATSSMPSLFSVICY
;
A
#
# COMPACT_ATOMS: atom_id res chain seq x y z
N MET A 1 -27.75 16.02 -37.87
CA MET A 1 -26.93 16.82 -36.94
C MET A 1 -26.28 15.86 -35.97
N SER A 2 -24.94 15.83 -35.96
CA SER A 2 -24.13 14.82 -35.28
C SER A 2 -23.94 15.19 -33.81
N SER A 3 -24.52 14.40 -32.90
CA SER A 3 -24.28 14.54 -31.47
C SER A 3 -22.96 13.87 -31.12
N LYS A 4 -21.97 14.72 -30.82
CA LYS A 4 -20.60 14.36 -30.44
C LYS A 4 -20.63 13.34 -29.29
N GLN A 5 -19.99 12.19 -29.53
CA GLN A 5 -19.66 11.22 -28.50
C GLN A 5 -18.82 11.94 -27.44
N HIS A 6 -19.37 12.05 -26.24
CA HIS A 6 -18.62 12.44 -25.06
C HIS A 6 -17.77 11.23 -24.68
N VAL A 7 -16.58 11.14 -25.26
CA VAL A 7 -15.53 10.23 -24.78
C VAL A 7 -15.16 10.76 -23.40
N SER A 8 -15.76 10.17 -22.37
CA SER A 8 -15.30 10.33 -21.00
C SER A 8 -13.95 9.64 -20.95
N GLU A 9 -12.90 10.42 -21.21
CA GLU A 9 -11.52 10.08 -20.90
C GLU A 9 -11.45 9.87 -19.39
N PHE A 10 -11.77 8.65 -18.96
CA PHE A 10 -11.36 8.14 -17.66
C PHE A 10 -9.84 8.06 -17.74
N GLU A 11 -9.18 9.20 -17.49
CA GLU A 11 -7.81 9.28 -17.02
C GLU A 11 -7.65 8.18 -15.98
N SER A 12 -7.00 7.11 -16.41
CA SER A 12 -6.78 5.90 -15.64
C SER A 12 -6.23 6.30 -14.28
N GLN A 13 -7.00 6.07 -13.21
CA GLN A 13 -6.48 6.14 -11.85
C GLN A 13 -5.13 5.42 -11.85
N PRO A 14 -4.04 6.04 -11.34
CA PRO A 14 -2.72 5.43 -11.40
C PRO A 14 -2.85 4.06 -10.75
N ARG A 15 -2.69 3.00 -11.56
CA ARG A 15 -2.84 1.63 -11.07
C ARG A 15 -1.79 1.45 -9.99
N LEU A 16 -2.23 1.31 -8.75
CA LEU A 16 -1.36 0.98 -7.63
C LEU A 16 -0.65 -0.32 -7.97
N LEU A 17 0.68 -0.27 -8.00
CA LEU A 17 1.48 -1.46 -8.27
C LEU A 17 1.48 -2.38 -7.07
N GLN A 18 1.47 -3.68 -7.29
CA GLN A 18 1.78 -4.64 -6.22
C GLN A 18 3.28 -4.88 -6.24
N PHE A 19 4.00 -4.35 -5.26
CA PHE A 19 5.45 -4.49 -5.19
C PHE A 19 5.85 -5.88 -4.69
N THR A 20 6.87 -6.43 -5.34
CA THR A 20 7.67 -7.55 -4.84
C THR A 20 9.02 -7.03 -4.35
N GLY A 21 9.65 -7.72 -3.38
CA GLY A 21 10.83 -7.21 -2.68
C GLY A 21 11.99 -6.78 -3.59
N ASP A 22 12.17 -7.43 -4.74
CA ASP A 22 13.27 -7.17 -5.66
C ASP A 22 13.11 -5.87 -6.47
N GLU A 23 11.91 -5.29 -6.47
CA GLU A 23 11.59 -4.08 -7.23
C GLU A 23 11.82 -2.78 -6.44
N ILE A 24 11.97 -2.90 -5.12
CA ILE A 24 12.08 -1.78 -4.19
C ILE A 24 13.56 -1.50 -3.87
N GLU A 25 14.08 -0.38 -4.36
CA GLU A 25 15.43 0.07 -3.96
C GLU A 25 15.40 0.72 -2.57
N LYS A 26 14.42 1.61 -2.34
CA LYS A 26 14.24 2.33 -1.08
C LYS A 26 12.79 2.80 -0.93
N ILE A 27 12.27 2.79 0.29
CA ILE A 27 11.02 3.45 0.62
C ILE A 27 11.23 4.97 0.58
N ASP A 28 10.38 5.66 -0.17
CA ASP A 28 10.35 7.11 -0.26
C ASP A 28 9.39 7.69 0.77
N LYS A 29 8.15 7.17 0.81
CA LYS A 29 7.12 7.63 1.72
C LYS A 29 6.13 6.52 2.08
N TYR A 30 5.76 6.44 3.34
CA TYR A 30 4.66 5.60 3.82
C TYR A 30 3.32 6.34 3.66
N HIS A 31 2.26 5.64 3.24
CA HIS A 31 0.92 6.23 3.02
C HIS A 31 -0.19 5.54 3.83
N GLY A 32 0.12 4.54 4.66
CA GLY A 32 -0.86 3.86 5.49
C GLY A 32 -1.04 2.37 5.20
N LEU A 33 -1.91 1.74 6.00
CA LEU A 33 -2.39 0.38 5.77
C LEU A 33 -3.70 0.39 4.99
N LYS A 34 -3.76 -0.48 3.98
CA LYS A 34 -4.98 -0.88 3.32
C LYS A 34 -5.50 -2.15 3.98
N LEU A 35 -6.56 -1.98 4.77
CA LEU A 35 -7.32 -3.08 5.38
C LEU A 35 -8.49 -3.42 4.45
N SER A 36 -8.57 -4.67 3.99
CA SER A 36 -9.70 -5.18 3.21
C SER A 36 -10.42 -6.25 4.03
N CYS A 37 -11.75 -6.29 3.97
CA CYS A 37 -12.52 -7.38 4.57
C CYS A 37 -12.42 -8.68 3.77
N LYS A 38 -11.95 -8.61 2.51
CA LYS A 38 -11.86 -9.75 1.58
C LYS A 38 -10.44 -10.18 1.28
N ASP A 39 -9.47 -9.28 1.46
CA ASP A 39 -8.07 -9.49 1.11
C ASP A 39 -7.19 -9.33 2.34
N LEU A 40 -5.98 -9.89 2.27
CA LEU A 40 -4.97 -9.68 3.31
C LEU A 40 -4.62 -8.19 3.44
N PRO A 41 -4.32 -7.72 4.66
CA PRO A 41 -3.79 -6.37 4.87
C PRO A 41 -2.59 -6.10 3.97
N SER A 42 -2.56 -4.93 3.37
CA SER A 42 -1.43 -4.48 2.56
C SER A 42 -0.97 -3.11 3.00
N VAL A 43 0.31 -2.84 2.84
CA VAL A 43 0.94 -1.55 3.16
C VAL A 43 0.97 -0.72 1.89
N LEU A 44 0.51 0.53 1.94
CA LEU A 44 0.55 1.48 0.83
C LEU A 44 1.75 2.42 1.01
N PHE A 45 2.60 2.55 -0.01
CA PHE A 45 3.80 3.39 0.06
C PHE A 45 4.26 3.84 -1.34
N SER A 46 5.05 4.92 -1.35
CA SER A 46 5.91 5.30 -2.46
C SER A 46 7.27 4.63 -2.29
N ALA A 47 7.77 4.01 -3.35
CA ALA A 47 9.11 3.45 -3.39
C ALA A 47 9.90 4.00 -4.57
N LYS A 48 11.19 4.22 -4.34
CA LYS A 48 12.16 4.37 -5.41
C LYS A 48 12.41 3.00 -6.03
N THR A 49 12.23 2.93 -7.33
CA THR A 49 12.51 1.77 -8.18
C THR A 49 13.55 2.16 -9.24
N LYS A 50 14.06 1.18 -9.98
CA LYS A 50 14.90 1.41 -11.17
C LYS A 50 14.27 2.34 -12.21
N ASN A 51 12.92 2.42 -12.22
CA ASN A 51 12.14 3.21 -13.15
C ASN A 51 11.66 4.54 -12.54
N GLY A 52 12.25 4.98 -11.42
CA GLY A 52 11.84 6.17 -10.67
C GLY A 52 10.93 5.86 -9.49
N ILE A 53 10.33 6.90 -8.91
CA ILE A 53 9.42 6.79 -7.77
C ILE A 53 8.07 6.27 -8.27
N ARG A 54 7.57 5.20 -7.63
CA ARG A 54 6.27 4.60 -7.94
C ARG A 54 5.47 4.38 -6.67
N VAL A 55 4.14 4.49 -6.79
CA VAL A 55 3.21 4.26 -5.68
C VAL A 55 2.58 2.89 -5.84
N GLY A 56 2.51 2.15 -4.75
CA GLY A 56 2.00 0.78 -4.77
C GLY A 56 1.82 0.23 -3.37
N SER A 57 1.46 -1.06 -3.32
CA SER A 57 1.26 -1.79 -2.09
C SER A 57 2.09 -3.07 -2.04
N SER A 58 2.43 -3.52 -0.83
CA SER A 58 2.99 -4.85 -0.60
C SER A 58 2.41 -5.46 0.66
N ASP A 59 2.71 -6.73 0.92
CA ASP A 59 2.55 -7.28 2.25
C ASP A 59 3.53 -6.60 3.24
N TRP A 60 3.27 -6.77 4.53
CA TRP A 60 4.07 -6.20 5.60
C TRP A 60 5.54 -6.67 5.58
N HIS A 61 5.78 -7.94 5.27
CA HIS A 61 7.12 -8.53 5.30
C HIS A 61 7.99 -8.02 4.16
N THR A 62 7.40 -7.80 2.99
CA THR A 62 8.06 -7.13 1.86
C THR A 62 8.39 -5.68 2.21
N PHE A 63 7.45 -4.95 2.83
CA PHE A 63 7.65 -3.55 3.20
C PHE A 63 8.77 -3.38 4.24
N ILE A 64 8.75 -4.12 5.35
CA ILE A 64 9.75 -3.95 6.43
C ILE A 64 11.18 -4.37 6.06
N ARG A 65 11.33 -5.19 5.02
CA ARG A 65 12.65 -5.55 4.48
C ARG A 65 13.25 -4.44 3.61
N ALA A 66 12.43 -3.54 3.08
CA ALA A 66 12.90 -2.46 2.24
C ALA A 66 13.68 -1.42 3.04
N GLN A 67 14.73 -0.88 2.43
CA GLN A 67 15.52 0.18 3.04
C GLN A 67 14.66 1.43 3.26
N GLY A 68 14.76 2.04 4.45
CA GLY A 68 14.01 3.26 4.80
C GLY A 68 12.57 3.04 5.24
N ALA A 69 12.09 1.79 5.32
CA ALA A 69 10.72 1.49 5.76
C ALA A 69 10.43 2.00 7.17
N ARG A 70 11.38 1.83 8.11
CA ARG A 70 11.24 2.31 9.50
C ARG A 70 11.16 3.83 9.57
N ASP A 71 12.12 4.50 8.95
CA ASP A 71 12.18 5.96 8.91
C ASP A 71 10.90 6.55 8.30
N ALA A 72 10.37 5.94 7.23
CA ALA A 72 9.16 6.39 6.56
C ALA A 72 7.90 6.28 7.43
N VAL A 73 7.78 5.21 8.22
CA VAL A 73 6.69 5.03 9.18
C VAL A 73 6.78 6.03 10.32
N GLU A 74 7.97 6.23 10.88
CA GLU A 74 8.21 7.18 11.97
C GLU A 74 7.97 8.63 11.53
N GLN A 75 8.34 8.98 10.30
CA GLN A 75 8.07 10.30 9.70
C GLN A 75 6.59 10.60 9.51
N ASP A 76 5.77 9.58 9.30
CA ASP A 76 4.31 9.73 9.20
C ASP A 76 3.64 9.78 10.59
N GLY A 77 4.42 9.65 11.67
CA GLY A 77 3.93 9.68 13.05
C GLY A 77 3.30 8.36 13.50
N GLU A 78 3.41 7.30 12.69
CA GLU A 78 2.99 5.97 13.08
C GLU A 78 4.12 5.18 13.75
N SER A 79 3.75 4.23 14.61
CA SER A 79 4.72 3.34 15.23
C SER A 79 4.76 2.02 14.50
N LEU A 80 5.96 1.59 14.10
CA LEU A 80 6.18 0.30 13.47
C LEU A 80 5.61 -0.86 14.30
N GLU A 81 5.66 -0.77 15.64
CA GLU A 81 5.10 -1.79 16.54
C GLU A 81 3.57 -1.88 16.45
N VAL A 82 2.90 -0.74 16.28
CA VAL A 82 1.44 -0.68 16.10
C VAL A 82 1.05 -1.33 14.77
N LEU A 83 1.84 -1.10 13.73
CA LEU A 83 1.63 -1.71 12.42
C LEU A 83 1.90 -3.22 12.40
N VAL A 84 2.97 -3.68 13.07
CA VAL A 84 3.22 -5.11 13.26
C VAL A 84 2.04 -5.74 14.00
N ARG A 85 1.52 -5.12 15.07
CA ARG A 85 0.36 -5.65 15.79
C ARG A 85 -0.90 -5.67 14.93
N ALA A 86 -1.18 -4.61 14.18
CA ALA A 86 -2.34 -4.56 13.29
C ALA A 86 -2.31 -5.66 12.21
N THR A 87 -1.12 -5.94 11.66
CA THR A 87 -0.94 -6.94 10.61
C THR A 87 -0.79 -8.37 11.17
N SER A 88 -0.24 -8.54 12.38
CA SER A 88 -0.02 -9.84 13.03
C SER A 88 -1.20 -10.30 13.89
N SER A 89 -2.06 -9.39 14.34
CA SER A 89 -3.23 -9.69 15.19
C SER A 89 -4.50 -9.99 14.38
N MET A 90 -4.41 -10.07 13.05
CA MET A 90 -5.50 -10.45 12.15
C MET A 90 -5.64 -11.95 11.78
N PRO A 91 -5.20 -12.97 12.55
CA PRO A 91 -5.68 -14.33 12.32
C PRO A 91 -7.07 -14.62 12.90
N SER A 92 -7.73 -13.69 13.63
CA SER A 92 -8.93 -14.02 14.42
C SER A 92 -10.02 -12.94 14.53
N LEU A 93 -10.07 -11.92 13.67
CA LEU A 93 -11.23 -10.98 13.66
C LEU A 93 -12.38 -11.40 12.75
N PHE A 94 -12.32 -12.59 12.14
CA PHE A 94 -13.49 -13.21 11.50
C PHE A 94 -14.54 -13.73 12.50
N SER A 95 -14.33 -13.61 13.81
CA SER A 95 -15.28 -14.06 14.83
C SER A 95 -15.95 -12.96 15.65
N VAL A 96 -15.67 -11.67 15.40
CA VAL A 96 -16.29 -10.60 16.21
C VAL A 96 -16.87 -9.52 15.30
N ILE A 97 -18.19 -9.67 15.11
CA ILE A 97 -19.17 -8.67 14.64
C ILE A 97 -19.28 -8.52 13.12
N CYS A 98 -19.94 -9.50 12.50
CA CYS A 98 -20.98 -9.18 11.52
C CYS A 98 -22.33 -9.33 12.23
N TYR A 99 -22.98 -8.20 12.55
CA TYR A 99 -24.41 -8.13 12.82
C TYR A 99 -25.04 -7.28 11.72
#